data_AF-A0A9Q9SFA0-F1
#
_entry.id   AF-A0A9Q9SFA0-F1
#
_cell.length_a   1.000
_cell.length_b   1.000
_cell.length_c   1.000
_cell.angle_alpha   90.00
_cell.angle_beta   90.00
_cell.angle_gamma   90.00
#
_symmetry.space_group_name_H-M   'P 1'
#
loop_
_entity.id
_entity.type
_entity.pdbx_description
1 polymer ?
#
loop_
_entity_poly.entity_id
_entity_poly.type
_entity_poly.pdbx_seq_one_letter_code
_entity_poly.pdbx_strand_id
1 'polypeptide(L)'
;MIEQFRQYAREVREALPNESSANHVYTLAVRVLNSTFGNGWVDRHVLASDDQSPFFRNLEAAAGDEALHRARVVDLAETIINLQKVPGLIDVLRAMKSGHIEDRFAELEVGKMLALAGSQFNFVTPGGPRGSSYDLEIVTPAGKVCADVKCKVESNLTPSASAILNTLKAGRTQLPNDQMGAFFLKFPQSWAPDGDIKPLIAILEQAALDFLRGTKRVVAIVMYFNIVLPVNGGLGVYNVYRQVLNSRHRFGNNEVPVLPLNHEPFMAPRPDWIRLADVFR
;
A
#
# COMPACT_ATOMS: atom_id res chain seq x y z
N MET A 1 -17.63 4.28 -15.67
CA MET A 1 -16.88 3.60 -14.60
C MET A 1 -17.71 3.50 -13.33
N ILE A 2 -18.04 4.60 -12.62
CA ILE A 2 -18.90 4.53 -11.43
C ILE A 2 -20.28 3.90 -11.71
N GLU A 3 -20.85 4.17 -12.89
CA GLU A 3 -22.16 3.62 -13.29
C GLU A 3 -22.13 2.10 -13.50
N GLN A 4 -20.99 1.55 -13.92
CA GLN A 4 -20.80 0.10 -14.01
C GLN A 4 -20.76 -0.54 -12.62
N PHE A 5 -20.08 0.08 -11.66
CA PHE A 5 -20.06 -0.40 -10.28
C PHE A 5 -21.41 -0.26 -9.58
N ARG A 6 -22.19 0.79 -9.90
CA ARG A 6 -23.59 0.90 -9.44
C ARG A 6 -24.46 -0.21 -9.99
N GLN A 7 -24.30 -0.58 -11.26
CA GLN A 7 -24.99 -1.72 -11.84
C GLN A 7 -24.62 -3.03 -11.11
N TYR A 8 -23.33 -3.27 -10.88
CA TYR A 8 -22.90 -4.45 -10.12
C TYR A 8 -23.40 -4.44 -8.67
N ALA A 9 -23.45 -3.27 -8.03
CA ALA A 9 -24.01 -3.12 -6.69
C ALA A 9 -25.51 -3.48 -6.64
N ARG A 10 -26.29 -3.05 -7.65
CA ARG A 10 -27.71 -3.44 -7.80
C ARG A 10 -27.85 -4.96 -7.90
N GLU A 11 -27.10 -5.58 -8.80
CA GLU A 11 -27.14 -7.04 -9.00
C GLU A 11 -26.75 -7.81 -7.73
N VAL A 12 -25.77 -7.33 -6.96
CA VAL A 12 -25.40 -7.93 -5.67
C VAL A 12 -26.55 -7.82 -4.66
N ARG A 13 -27.20 -6.65 -4.56
CA ARG A 13 -28.33 -6.45 -3.64
C ARG A 13 -29.54 -7.30 -4.03
N GLU A 14 -29.81 -7.45 -5.33
CA GLU A 14 -30.88 -8.31 -5.86
C GLU A 14 -30.62 -9.80 -5.62
N ALA A 15 -29.37 -10.24 -5.76
CA ALA A 15 -28.98 -11.63 -5.52
C ALA A 15 -28.97 -12.00 -4.02
N LEU A 16 -28.71 -11.02 -3.15
CA LEU A 16 -28.53 -11.22 -1.70
C LEU A 16 -29.41 -10.27 -0.87
N PRO A 17 -30.75 -10.25 -1.04
CA PRO A 17 -31.61 -9.19 -0.51
C PRO A 17 -31.65 -9.12 1.03
N ASN A 18 -31.37 -10.21 1.72
CA ASN A 18 -31.43 -10.32 3.19
C ASN A 18 -30.06 -10.21 3.87
N GLU A 19 -28.99 -9.99 3.10
CA GLU A 19 -27.64 -9.90 3.62
C GLU A 19 -27.32 -8.50 4.20
N SER A 20 -26.34 -8.45 5.10
CA SER A 20 -25.87 -7.18 5.67
C SER A 20 -25.18 -6.29 4.62
N SER A 21 -25.17 -4.97 4.83
CA SER A 21 -24.43 -4.04 3.97
C SER A 21 -22.94 -4.37 3.86
N ALA A 22 -22.33 -4.88 4.93
CA ALA A 22 -20.94 -5.35 4.91
C ALA A 22 -20.74 -6.55 3.97
N ASN A 23 -21.69 -7.49 3.96
CA ASN A 23 -21.67 -8.64 3.04
C ASN A 23 -21.88 -8.20 1.59
N HIS A 24 -22.73 -7.21 1.32
CA HIS A 24 -22.87 -6.64 -0.03
C HIS A 24 -21.57 -5.99 -0.52
N VAL A 25 -20.93 -5.17 0.31
CA VAL A 25 -19.66 -4.51 -0.03
C VAL A 25 -18.56 -5.54 -0.28
N TYR A 26 -18.42 -6.54 0.58
CA TYR A 26 -17.45 -7.62 0.40
C TYR A 26 -17.72 -8.42 -0.88
N THR A 27 -18.98 -8.77 -1.15
CA THR A 27 -19.36 -9.50 -2.39
C THR A 27 -19.04 -8.69 -3.64
N LEU A 28 -19.31 -7.38 -3.61
CA LEU A 28 -18.94 -6.49 -4.71
C LEU A 28 -17.42 -6.41 -4.89
N ALA A 29 -16.65 -6.33 -3.79
CA ALA A 29 -15.19 -6.36 -3.82
C ALA A 29 -14.66 -7.66 -4.45
N VAL A 30 -15.17 -8.82 -4.02
CA VAL A 30 -14.83 -10.13 -4.60
C VAL A 30 -15.12 -10.15 -6.10
N ARG A 31 -16.25 -9.58 -6.54
CA ARG A 31 -16.59 -9.47 -7.97
C ARG A 31 -15.61 -8.59 -8.75
N VAL A 32 -15.17 -7.48 -8.17
CA VAL A 32 -14.13 -6.61 -8.75
C VAL A 32 -12.82 -7.38 -8.92
N LEU A 33 -12.35 -8.04 -7.86
CA LEU A 33 -11.14 -8.85 -7.90
C LEU A 33 -11.26 -9.99 -8.90
N ASN A 34 -12.44 -10.61 -8.98
CA ASN A 34 -12.69 -11.67 -9.95
C ASN A 34 -12.61 -11.17 -11.40
N SER A 35 -13.20 -10.01 -11.70
CA SER A 35 -13.07 -9.41 -13.03
C SER A 35 -11.64 -9.01 -13.40
N THR A 36 -10.80 -8.75 -12.38
CA THR A 36 -9.41 -8.32 -12.56
C THR A 36 -8.46 -9.52 -12.71
N PHE A 37 -8.58 -10.51 -11.84
CA PHE A 37 -7.63 -11.61 -11.72
C PHE A 37 -8.17 -12.95 -12.27
N GLY A 38 -9.50 -13.14 -12.28
CA GLY A 38 -10.19 -14.36 -12.70
C GLY A 38 -10.51 -15.31 -11.55
N ASN A 39 -11.50 -16.19 -11.76
CA ASN A 39 -12.06 -17.07 -10.72
C ASN A 39 -10.97 -17.85 -9.98
N GLY A 40 -10.09 -18.54 -10.70
CA GLY A 40 -9.06 -19.38 -10.06
C GLY A 40 -8.08 -18.62 -9.16
N TRP A 41 -7.86 -17.32 -9.42
CA TRP A 41 -7.06 -16.48 -8.53
C TRP A 41 -7.85 -16.13 -7.26
N VAL A 42 -9.12 -15.72 -7.41
CA VAL A 42 -10.00 -15.40 -6.28
C VAL A 42 -10.24 -16.61 -5.40
N ASP A 43 -10.51 -17.77 -6.02
CA ASP A 43 -10.71 -19.02 -5.31
C ASP A 43 -9.47 -19.35 -4.47
N ARG A 44 -8.26 -19.23 -5.02
CA ARG A 44 -7.01 -19.56 -4.33
C ARG A 44 -6.59 -18.55 -3.25
N HIS A 45 -6.77 -17.26 -3.51
CA HIS A 45 -6.15 -16.21 -2.69
C HIS A 45 -7.14 -15.47 -1.79
N VAL A 46 -8.43 -15.53 -2.09
CA VAL A 46 -9.48 -14.80 -1.36
C VAL A 46 -10.44 -15.77 -0.67
N LEU A 47 -10.90 -16.81 -1.35
CA LEU A 47 -11.96 -17.69 -0.86
C LEU A 47 -11.44 -18.99 -0.22
N ALA A 48 -10.27 -19.50 -0.64
CA ALA A 48 -9.70 -20.75 -0.16
C ALA A 48 -9.51 -20.72 1.36
N SER A 49 -9.93 -21.81 2.00
CA SER A 49 -9.78 -22.03 3.44
C SER A 49 -8.52 -22.83 3.78
N ASP A 50 -7.60 -23.02 2.84
CA ASP A 50 -6.39 -23.81 3.01
C ASP A 50 -5.14 -22.94 3.18
N ASP A 51 -4.06 -23.57 3.67
CA ASP A 51 -2.83 -22.86 4.03
C ASP A 51 -2.01 -22.35 2.83
N GLN A 52 -2.54 -22.50 1.61
CA GLN A 52 -1.78 -22.30 0.37
C GLN A 52 -1.61 -20.81 0.01
N SER A 53 -2.38 -19.89 0.63
CA SER A 53 -2.15 -18.45 0.47
C SER A 53 -2.59 -17.61 1.68
N PRO A 54 -1.68 -17.43 2.67
CA PRO A 54 -2.02 -16.75 3.92
C PRO A 54 -2.11 -15.22 3.82
N PHE A 55 -1.76 -14.59 2.69
CA PHE A 55 -1.62 -13.13 2.65
C PHE A 55 -2.93 -12.38 2.99
N PHE A 56 -4.04 -12.85 2.44
CA PHE A 56 -5.36 -12.31 2.78
C PHE A 56 -5.98 -13.02 4.00
N ARG A 57 -5.42 -14.12 4.52
CA ARG A 57 -5.97 -14.93 5.61
C ARG A 57 -4.88 -15.44 6.56
N ASN A 58 -4.88 -15.05 7.82
CA ASN A 58 -3.92 -15.59 8.78
C ASN A 58 -4.49 -16.86 9.44
N LEU A 59 -4.03 -18.03 9.00
CA LEU A 59 -4.63 -19.34 9.31
C LEU A 59 -4.57 -19.73 10.80
N GLU A 60 -3.87 -18.96 11.65
CA GLU A 60 -3.74 -19.22 13.09
C GLU A 60 -4.58 -18.30 13.99
N ALA A 61 -5.39 -17.37 13.47
CA ALA A 61 -5.99 -16.31 14.31
C ALA A 61 -7.50 -16.49 14.61
N ALA A 62 -7.87 -16.22 15.87
CA ALA A 62 -9.24 -16.24 16.40
C ALA A 62 -10.19 -15.23 15.71
N ALA A 63 -11.47 -15.24 16.10
CA ALA A 63 -12.65 -14.54 15.55
C ALA A 63 -12.56 -13.03 15.15
N GLY A 64 -11.42 -12.36 15.30
CA GLY A 64 -11.12 -11.03 14.75
C GLY A 64 -10.52 -11.02 13.33
N ASP A 65 -10.10 -12.16 12.77
CA ASP A 65 -9.35 -12.20 11.51
C ASP A 65 -10.23 -12.17 10.23
N GLU A 66 -11.48 -12.65 10.28
CA GLU A 66 -12.38 -12.56 9.13
C GLU A 66 -12.65 -11.10 8.73
N ALA A 67 -12.77 -10.24 9.73
CA ALA A 67 -13.00 -8.83 9.52
C ALA A 67 -11.76 -8.15 8.91
N LEU A 68 -10.55 -8.53 9.33
CA LEU A 68 -9.28 -8.08 8.74
C LEU A 68 -9.15 -8.53 7.28
N HIS A 69 -9.43 -9.80 7.00
CA HIS A 69 -9.49 -10.37 5.66
C HIS A 69 -10.43 -9.54 4.76
N ARG A 70 -11.67 -9.36 5.20
CA ARG A 70 -12.69 -8.60 4.45
C ARG A 70 -12.24 -7.16 4.21
N ALA A 71 -11.65 -6.51 5.20
CA ALA A 71 -11.13 -5.16 5.07
C ALA A 71 -10.02 -5.08 4.01
N ARG A 72 -9.05 -6.01 4.00
CA ARG A 72 -7.99 -6.08 2.97
C ARG A 72 -8.54 -6.33 1.57
N VAL A 73 -9.52 -7.21 1.44
CA VAL A 73 -10.17 -7.52 0.15
C VAL A 73 -10.91 -6.31 -0.41
N VAL A 74 -11.67 -5.61 0.44
CA VAL A 74 -12.36 -4.37 0.07
C VAL A 74 -11.35 -3.28 -0.29
N ASP A 75 -10.30 -3.12 0.52
CA ASP A 75 -9.26 -2.11 0.29
C ASP A 75 -8.51 -2.32 -1.04
N LEU A 76 -8.20 -3.57 -1.38
CA LEU A 76 -7.60 -3.91 -2.67
C LEU A 76 -8.53 -3.53 -3.82
N ALA A 77 -9.80 -3.91 -3.74
CA ALA A 77 -10.77 -3.63 -4.79
C ALA A 77 -10.96 -2.12 -4.98
N GLU A 78 -11.12 -1.36 -3.90
CA GLU A 78 -11.21 0.10 -3.94
C GLU A 78 -9.94 0.73 -4.51
N THR A 79 -8.77 0.26 -4.09
CA THR A 79 -7.48 0.76 -4.59
C THR A 79 -7.34 0.52 -6.10
N ILE A 80 -7.66 -0.68 -6.58
CA ILE A 80 -7.63 -1.02 -8.01
C ILE A 80 -8.54 -0.07 -8.79
N ILE A 81 -9.78 0.15 -8.34
CA ILE A 81 -10.76 1.02 -8.99
C ILE A 81 -10.26 2.47 -9.09
N ASN A 82 -9.73 3.00 -7.99
CA ASN A 82 -9.31 4.40 -7.94
C ASN A 82 -8.00 4.65 -8.71
N LEU A 83 -7.14 3.65 -8.81
CA LEU A 83 -5.86 3.76 -9.52
C LEU A 83 -5.95 3.38 -11.00
N GLN A 84 -7.13 3.02 -11.55
CA GLN A 84 -7.26 2.51 -12.94
C GLN A 84 -6.64 3.40 -14.03
N LYS A 85 -6.55 4.72 -13.78
CA LYS A 85 -5.98 5.69 -14.72
C LYS A 85 -4.48 5.95 -14.52
N VAL A 86 -3.88 5.39 -13.48
CA VAL A 86 -2.45 5.55 -13.19
C VAL A 86 -1.64 4.67 -14.16
N PRO A 87 -0.74 5.25 -14.95
CA PRO A 87 0.13 4.48 -15.85
C PRO A 87 0.92 3.40 -15.10
N GLY A 88 1.10 2.25 -15.76
CA GLY A 88 1.84 1.11 -15.22
C GLY A 88 1.06 0.18 -14.28
N LEU A 89 -0.15 0.56 -13.83
CA LEU A 89 -0.98 -0.27 -12.94
C LEU A 89 -1.19 -1.69 -13.50
N ILE A 90 -1.42 -1.82 -14.81
CA ILE A 90 -1.70 -3.12 -15.44
C ILE A 90 -0.56 -4.13 -15.23
N ASP A 91 0.68 -3.67 -15.17
CA ASP A 91 1.84 -4.55 -14.98
C ASP A 91 1.97 -4.99 -13.52
N VAL A 92 1.65 -4.10 -12.57
CA VAL A 92 1.50 -4.43 -11.13
C VAL A 92 0.44 -5.52 -10.95
N LEU A 93 -0.73 -5.35 -11.58
CA LEU A 93 -1.81 -6.34 -11.50
C LEU A 93 -1.45 -7.66 -12.17
N ARG A 94 -0.71 -7.64 -13.29
CA ARG A 94 -0.23 -8.85 -13.95
C ARG A 94 0.77 -9.62 -13.07
N ALA A 95 1.70 -8.93 -12.42
CA ALA A 95 2.65 -9.53 -11.49
C ALA A 95 1.97 -10.08 -10.23
N MET A 96 0.96 -9.38 -9.70
CA MET A 96 0.14 -9.87 -8.59
C MET A 96 -0.61 -11.15 -8.99
N LYS A 97 -1.18 -11.17 -10.20
CA LYS A 97 -1.84 -12.36 -10.77
C LYS A 97 -0.90 -13.56 -10.90
N SER A 98 0.39 -13.32 -11.18
CA SER A 98 1.40 -14.38 -11.31
C SER A 98 2.03 -14.83 -9.99
N GLY A 99 1.58 -14.30 -8.85
CA GLY A 99 1.99 -14.76 -7.51
C GLY A 99 2.82 -13.78 -6.67
N HIS A 100 3.17 -12.60 -7.19
CA HIS A 100 3.86 -11.56 -6.41
C HIS A 100 2.86 -10.74 -5.57
N ILE A 101 2.11 -11.41 -4.69
CA ILE A 101 0.96 -10.79 -4.02
C ILE A 101 1.41 -9.72 -3.01
N GLU A 102 2.24 -10.09 -2.04
CA GLU A 102 2.67 -9.19 -0.96
C GLU A 102 3.37 -7.93 -1.47
N ASP A 103 4.37 -8.10 -2.33
CA ASP A 103 5.16 -6.98 -2.86
C ASP A 103 4.29 -6.02 -3.68
N ARG A 104 3.47 -6.57 -4.59
CA ARG A 104 2.59 -5.74 -5.42
C ARG A 104 1.46 -5.11 -4.61
N PHE A 105 1.02 -5.74 -3.53
CA PHE A 105 0.04 -5.14 -2.63
C PHE A 105 0.64 -3.92 -1.90
N ALA A 106 1.89 -4.03 -1.43
CA ALA A 106 2.60 -2.90 -0.82
C ALA A 106 2.75 -1.72 -1.80
N GLU A 107 3.01 -1.99 -3.09
CA GLU A 107 3.02 -0.95 -4.11
C GLU A 107 1.67 -0.27 -4.32
N LEU A 108 0.59 -1.05 -4.34
CA LEU A 108 -0.77 -0.51 -4.44
C LEU A 108 -1.12 0.35 -3.21
N GLU A 109 -0.70 -0.04 -2.01
CA GLU A 109 -0.85 0.78 -0.80
C GLU A 109 -0.10 2.11 -0.93
N VAL A 110 1.14 2.09 -1.43
CA VAL A 110 1.91 3.32 -1.70
C VAL A 110 1.22 4.17 -2.76
N GLY A 111 0.72 3.56 -3.84
CA GLY A 111 -0.06 4.25 -4.86
C GLY A 111 -1.33 4.90 -4.29
N LYS A 112 -2.05 4.20 -3.40
CA LYS A 112 -3.20 4.75 -2.67
C LYS A 112 -2.77 5.95 -1.82
N MET A 113 -1.71 5.84 -1.04
CA MET A 113 -1.19 6.95 -0.22
C MET A 113 -0.88 8.19 -1.07
N LEU A 114 -0.19 8.02 -2.20
CA LEU A 114 0.14 9.10 -3.12
C LEU A 114 -1.09 9.72 -3.76
N ALA A 115 -2.06 8.91 -4.21
CA ALA A 115 -3.30 9.38 -4.80
C ALA A 115 -4.16 10.19 -3.80
N LEU A 116 -4.27 9.68 -2.56
CA LEU A 116 -4.96 10.37 -1.47
C LEU A 116 -4.28 11.70 -1.10
N ALA A 117 -2.95 11.75 -1.13
CA ALA A 117 -2.18 12.98 -0.97
C ALA A 117 -2.27 13.93 -2.18
N GLY A 118 -2.93 13.54 -3.27
CA GLY A 118 -3.02 14.32 -4.51
C GLY A 118 -1.72 14.40 -5.30
N SER A 119 -0.78 13.50 -5.04
CA SER A 119 0.47 13.40 -5.78
C SER A 119 0.25 12.78 -7.15
N GLN A 120 0.95 13.28 -8.16
CA GLN A 120 1.03 12.64 -9.47
C GLN A 120 2.15 11.61 -9.46
N PHE A 121 1.86 10.40 -9.92
CA PHE A 121 2.83 9.32 -9.96
C PHE A 121 2.47 8.31 -11.06
N ASN A 122 3.45 7.48 -11.43
CA ASN A 122 3.28 6.33 -12.30
C ASN A 122 3.88 5.09 -11.62
N PHE A 123 3.31 3.92 -11.87
CA PHE A 123 3.99 2.65 -11.62
C PHE A 123 5.00 2.38 -12.73
N VAL A 124 6.13 1.78 -12.36
CA VAL A 124 7.20 1.42 -13.28
C VAL A 124 7.34 -0.09 -13.32
N THR A 125 7.39 -0.63 -14.52
CA THR A 125 7.66 -2.05 -14.75
C THR A 125 9.15 -2.29 -14.61
N PRO A 126 9.60 -3.07 -13.60
CA PRO A 126 11.01 -3.35 -13.42
C PRO A 126 11.51 -4.21 -14.59
N GLY A 127 12.42 -3.67 -15.40
CA GLY A 127 12.92 -4.40 -16.57
C GLY A 127 14.30 -3.97 -17.06
N GLY A 128 14.90 -2.95 -16.44
CA GLY A 128 16.21 -2.45 -16.81
C GLY A 128 17.37 -3.06 -16.01
N PRO A 129 18.63 -2.78 -16.41
CA PRO A 129 19.82 -3.10 -15.61
C PRO A 129 19.77 -2.43 -14.22
N ARG A 130 20.69 -2.83 -13.32
CA ARG A 130 20.83 -2.23 -11.98
C ARG A 130 20.80 -0.69 -12.05
N GLY A 131 19.96 -0.06 -11.21
CA GLY A 131 19.71 1.38 -11.24
C GLY A 131 18.45 1.79 -12.03
N SER A 132 17.67 0.83 -12.53
CA SER A 132 16.39 1.07 -13.22
C SER A 132 15.30 0.08 -12.77
N SER A 133 15.39 -0.42 -11.54
CA SER A 133 14.50 -1.45 -10.98
C SER A 133 13.75 -0.91 -9.77
N TYR A 134 13.14 0.26 -9.91
CA TYR A 134 12.32 0.90 -8.89
C TYR A 134 10.84 0.79 -9.28
N ASP A 135 9.94 0.96 -8.32
CA ASP A 135 8.52 0.61 -8.49
C ASP A 135 7.65 1.80 -8.91
N LEU A 136 8.01 3.03 -8.54
CA LEU A 136 7.23 4.23 -8.87
C LEU A 136 8.07 5.42 -9.32
N GLU A 137 7.50 6.26 -10.18
CA GLU A 137 7.97 7.64 -10.43
C GLU A 137 6.99 8.62 -9.80
N ILE A 138 7.46 9.46 -8.88
CA ILE A 138 6.65 10.46 -8.17
C ILE A 138 7.04 11.85 -8.67
N VAL A 139 6.05 12.65 -9.04
CA VAL A 139 6.26 14.05 -9.43
C VAL A 139 6.23 14.94 -8.19
N THR A 140 7.33 15.66 -7.95
CA THR A 140 7.43 16.67 -6.88
C THR A 140 7.76 18.04 -7.48
N PRO A 141 7.61 19.14 -6.72
CA PRO A 141 8.06 20.46 -7.18
C PRO A 141 9.56 20.54 -7.51
N ALA A 142 10.38 19.68 -6.89
CA ALA A 142 11.82 19.59 -7.18
C ALA A 142 12.15 18.73 -8.41
N GLY A 143 11.15 18.05 -8.99
CA GLY A 143 11.29 17.14 -10.12
C GLY A 143 10.85 15.72 -9.79
N LYS A 144 11.24 14.79 -10.65
CA LYS A 144 10.83 13.38 -10.56
C LYS A 144 11.68 12.62 -9.53
N VAL A 145 11.02 11.85 -8.66
CA VAL A 145 11.64 10.97 -7.67
C VAL A 145 11.32 9.52 -8.02
N CYS A 146 12.37 8.70 -8.19
CA CYS A 146 12.26 7.25 -8.37
C CYS A 146 12.12 6.58 -6.99
N ALA A 147 11.01 5.89 -6.75
CA ALA A 147 10.70 5.29 -5.47
C ALA A 147 10.75 3.76 -5.54
N ASP A 148 11.36 3.17 -4.53
CA ASP A 148 11.43 1.72 -4.32
C ASP A 148 10.61 1.34 -3.09
N VAL A 149 9.72 0.35 -3.25
CA VAL A 149 8.85 -0.15 -2.19
C VAL A 149 9.46 -1.43 -1.63
N LYS A 150 9.51 -1.50 -0.30
CA LYS A 150 10.02 -2.66 0.42
C LYS A 150 9.02 -3.05 1.48
N CYS A 151 8.49 -4.26 1.33
CA CYS A 151 7.72 -4.92 2.36
C CYS A 151 8.65 -5.76 3.22
N LYS A 152 8.61 -5.60 4.54
CA LYS A 152 9.07 -6.66 5.44
C LYS A 152 7.89 -7.57 5.69
N VAL A 153 7.98 -8.79 5.15
CA VAL A 153 7.02 -9.90 5.32
C VAL A 153 6.43 -9.86 6.72
N GLU A 154 5.11 -10.04 6.83
CA GLU A 154 4.34 -10.02 8.09
C GLU A 154 4.74 -11.12 9.09
N SER A 155 5.84 -11.84 8.82
CA SER A 155 6.47 -12.80 9.70
C SER A 155 7.21 -12.09 10.85
N ASN A 156 6.68 -12.17 12.07
CA ASN A 156 7.31 -12.23 13.41
C ASN A 156 8.70 -11.60 13.66
N LEU A 157 9.12 -10.59 12.90
CA LEU A 157 10.38 -9.89 13.15
C LEU A 157 10.15 -8.89 14.27
N THR A 158 10.95 -8.94 15.33
CA THR A 158 11.00 -7.87 16.32
C THR A 158 11.52 -6.58 15.66
N PRO A 159 10.98 -5.40 15.99
CA PRO A 159 11.52 -4.12 15.54
C PRO A 159 13.03 -4.03 15.76
N SER A 160 13.79 -3.80 14.68
CA SER A 160 15.25 -3.72 14.73
C SER A 160 15.79 -2.69 13.74
N ALA A 161 16.47 -1.66 14.28
CA ALA A 161 17.11 -0.61 13.48
C ALA A 161 18.16 -1.19 12.51
N SER A 162 18.94 -2.18 12.93
CA SER A 162 19.97 -2.81 12.08
C SER A 162 19.33 -3.57 10.92
N ALA A 163 18.23 -4.28 11.16
CA ALA A 163 17.50 -4.98 10.11
C ALA A 163 16.88 -3.99 9.10
N ILE A 164 16.39 -2.84 9.56
CA ILE A 164 15.85 -1.78 8.69
C ILE A 164 16.99 -1.19 7.83
N LEU A 165 18.11 -0.84 8.46
CA LEU A 165 19.29 -0.32 7.78
C LEU A 165 19.83 -1.26 6.71
N ASN A 166 19.88 -2.57 6.99
CA ASN A 166 20.32 -3.57 6.02
C ASN A 166 19.38 -3.67 4.81
N THR A 167 18.08 -3.55 5.04
CA THR A 167 17.07 -3.52 3.95
C THR A 167 17.29 -2.31 3.04
N LEU A 168 17.46 -1.12 3.62
CA LEU A 168 17.74 0.11 2.88
C LEU A 168 19.07 0.02 2.10
N LYS A 169 20.13 -0.51 2.73
CA LYS A 169 21.44 -0.70 2.07
C LYS A 169 21.34 -1.63 0.85
N ALA A 170 20.56 -2.72 0.95
CA ALA A 170 20.33 -3.64 -0.15
C ALA A 170 19.53 -2.98 -1.29
N GLY A 171 18.40 -2.35 -0.95
CA GLY A 171 17.53 -1.66 -1.90
C GLY A 171 18.19 -0.47 -2.59
N ARG A 172 19.22 0.15 -1.97
CA ARG A 172 19.96 1.31 -2.53
C ARG A 172 20.41 1.10 -3.98
N THR A 173 20.80 -0.12 -4.34
CA THR A 173 21.28 -0.44 -5.70
C THR A 173 20.19 -0.49 -6.78
N GLN A 174 18.92 -0.55 -6.39
CA GLN A 174 17.76 -0.58 -7.28
C GLN A 174 17.43 0.82 -7.80
N LEU A 175 17.68 1.84 -6.98
CA LEU A 175 17.50 3.25 -7.34
C LEU A 175 18.59 3.74 -8.32
N PRO A 176 18.27 4.68 -9.21
CA PRO A 176 19.24 5.31 -10.10
C PRO A 176 20.36 6.03 -9.34
N ASN A 177 21.50 6.17 -10.00
CA ASN A 177 22.70 6.78 -9.43
C ASN A 177 22.78 8.29 -9.63
N ASP A 178 21.94 8.87 -10.47
CA ASP A 178 21.96 10.25 -10.96
C ASP A 178 20.61 10.97 -10.85
N GLN A 179 19.55 10.28 -10.40
CA GLN A 179 18.21 10.85 -10.16
C GLN A 179 17.83 10.79 -8.68
N MET A 180 16.81 11.57 -8.28
CA MET A 180 16.29 11.56 -6.91
C MET A 180 15.69 10.20 -6.59
N GLY A 181 16.12 9.62 -5.48
CA GLY A 181 15.61 8.34 -4.99
C GLY A 181 14.76 8.49 -3.73
N ALA A 182 13.75 7.65 -3.54
CA ALA A 182 13.04 7.52 -2.27
C ALA A 182 12.77 6.04 -1.95
N PHE A 183 12.56 5.75 -0.67
CA PHE A 183 12.10 4.43 -0.21
C PHE A 183 10.74 4.55 0.46
N PHE A 184 9.90 3.55 0.23
CA PHE A 184 8.72 3.27 1.05
C PHE A 184 8.92 1.93 1.75
N LEU A 185 8.94 1.95 3.08
CA LEU A 185 9.10 0.76 3.91
C LEU A 185 7.78 0.44 4.59
N LYS A 186 7.18 -0.70 4.24
CA LYS A 186 6.01 -1.24 4.93
C LYS A 186 6.45 -2.02 6.17
N PHE A 187 5.74 -1.80 7.27
CA PHE A 187 5.87 -2.55 8.51
C PHE A 187 4.57 -3.27 8.86
N PRO A 188 4.65 -4.42 9.55
CA PRO A 188 3.46 -5.18 9.94
C PRO A 188 2.66 -4.43 11.00
N GLN A 189 1.33 -4.54 10.95
CA GLN A 189 0.43 -3.99 11.96
C GLN A 189 0.75 -4.48 13.38
N SER A 190 1.29 -5.70 13.53
CA SER A 190 1.63 -6.27 14.83
C SER A 190 2.65 -5.47 15.64
N TRP A 191 3.43 -4.58 15.00
CA TRP A 191 4.35 -3.67 15.70
C TRP A 191 3.62 -2.47 16.31
N ALA A 192 2.45 -2.12 15.79
CA ALA A 192 1.59 -1.03 16.26
C ALA A 192 0.12 -1.51 16.27
N PRO A 193 -0.24 -2.48 17.13
CA PRO A 193 -1.54 -3.16 17.08
C PRO A 193 -2.72 -2.19 17.23
N ASP A 194 -2.54 -1.13 18.03
CA ASP A 194 -3.55 -0.10 18.27
C ASP A 194 -3.45 1.09 17.29
N GLY A 195 -2.56 0.99 16.28
CA GLY A 195 -2.26 2.06 15.34
C GLY A 195 -1.35 3.18 15.88
N ASP A 196 -0.97 3.14 17.17
CA ASP A 196 -0.02 4.10 17.73
C ASP A 196 1.43 3.73 17.37
N ILE A 197 2.00 4.49 16.44
CA ILE A 197 3.39 4.32 16.00
C ILE A 197 4.40 5.08 16.86
N LYS A 198 3.96 5.93 17.81
CA LYS A 198 4.86 6.78 18.63
C LYS A 198 5.99 6.01 19.30
N PRO A 199 5.76 4.82 19.90
CA PRO A 199 6.83 4.05 20.54
C PRO A 199 7.94 3.61 19.56
N LEU A 200 7.62 3.51 18.26
CA LEU A 200 8.55 3.05 17.23
C LEU A 200 9.34 4.19 16.58
N ILE A 201 8.87 5.44 16.67
CA ILE A 201 9.43 6.59 15.95
C ILE A 201 10.94 6.70 16.11
N ALA A 202 11.45 6.61 17.35
CA ALA A 202 12.87 6.77 17.61
C ALA A 202 13.74 5.71 16.88
N ILE A 203 13.30 4.45 16.88
CA ILE A 203 14.01 3.35 16.20
C ILE A 203 13.94 3.50 14.68
N LEU A 204 12.76 3.86 14.16
CA LEU A 204 12.50 4.09 12.74
C LEU A 204 13.35 5.25 12.19
N GLU A 205 13.32 6.40 12.87
CA GLU A 205 14.10 7.58 12.48
C GLU A 205 15.60 7.36 12.58
N GLN A 206 16.08 6.70 13.65
CA GLN A 206 17.51 6.40 13.80
C GLN A 206 18.03 5.56 12.62
N ALA A 207 17.30 4.51 12.22
CA ALA A 207 17.67 3.68 11.09
C ALA A 207 17.67 4.45 9.76
N ALA A 208 16.65 5.30 9.54
CA ALA A 208 16.56 6.13 8.36
C ALA A 208 17.71 7.16 8.30
N LEU A 209 17.99 7.86 9.40
CA LEU A 209 19.06 8.86 9.50
C LEU A 209 20.44 8.24 9.29
N ASP A 210 20.72 7.07 9.87
CA ASP A 210 21.99 6.37 9.68
C ASP A 210 22.21 5.95 8.23
N PHE A 211 21.15 5.54 7.54
CA PHE A 211 21.21 5.27 6.11
C PHE A 211 21.44 6.55 5.29
N LEU A 212 20.66 7.60 5.55
CA LEU A 212 20.70 8.86 4.78
C LEU A 212 22.05 9.58 4.91
N ARG A 213 22.72 9.47 6.07
CA ARG A 213 24.11 9.95 6.25
C ARG A 213 25.08 9.34 5.24
N GLY A 214 24.84 8.10 4.80
CA GLY A 214 25.67 7.35 3.85
C GLY A 214 25.32 7.55 2.37
N THR A 215 24.37 8.43 2.03
CA THR A 215 23.95 8.64 0.64
C THR A 215 23.56 10.08 0.32
N LYS A 216 23.90 10.53 -0.89
CA LYS A 216 23.48 11.83 -1.43
C LYS A 216 22.42 11.73 -2.54
N ARG A 217 21.97 10.52 -2.87
CA ARG A 217 21.00 10.30 -3.96
C ARG A 217 19.57 10.07 -3.47
N VAL A 218 19.40 9.60 -2.24
CA VAL A 218 18.08 9.37 -1.66
C VAL A 218 17.63 10.67 -0.98
N VAL A 219 16.45 11.17 -1.34
CA VAL A 219 15.91 12.44 -0.84
C VAL A 219 14.93 12.23 0.32
N ALA A 220 14.27 11.07 0.39
CA ALA A 220 13.30 10.75 1.43
C ALA A 220 13.22 9.24 1.72
N ILE A 221 12.87 8.90 2.95
CA ILE A 221 12.42 7.57 3.35
C ILE A 221 11.06 7.71 4.01
N VAL A 222 10.06 7.02 3.50
CA VAL A 222 8.72 6.91 4.08
C VAL A 222 8.61 5.54 4.74
N MET A 223 8.27 5.53 6.01
CA MET A 223 8.03 4.34 6.82
C MET A 223 6.56 4.31 7.15
N TYR A 224 5.84 3.25 6.78
CA TYR A 224 4.41 3.22 6.91
C TYR A 224 3.87 1.89 7.41
N PHE A 225 2.67 1.96 7.98
CA PHE A 225 1.88 0.84 8.45
C PHE A 225 0.50 0.91 7.80
N ASN A 226 0.02 -0.25 7.39
CA ASN A 226 -1.38 -0.44 7.03
C ASN A 226 -2.08 -1.04 8.27
N ILE A 227 -2.88 -0.22 8.94
CA ILE A 227 -3.55 -0.59 10.20
C ILE A 227 -5.05 -0.75 9.91
N VAL A 228 -5.62 -1.87 10.33
CA VAL A 228 -7.06 -2.08 10.34
C VAL A 228 -7.57 -1.93 11.76
N LEU A 229 -8.42 -0.91 11.98
CA LEU A 229 -8.99 -0.59 13.30
C LEU A 229 -10.52 -0.56 13.25
N PRO A 230 -11.20 -0.89 14.36
CA PRO A 230 -12.64 -0.69 14.50
C PRO A 230 -13.02 0.80 14.47
N VAL A 231 -13.95 1.19 13.60
CA VAL A 231 -14.47 2.57 13.48
C VAL A 231 -15.97 2.56 13.21
N ASN A 232 -16.73 3.33 14.03
CA ASN A 232 -18.18 3.53 13.91
C ASN A 232 -19.00 2.23 13.71
N GLY A 233 -18.63 1.15 14.41
CA GLY A 233 -19.31 -0.15 14.32
C GLY A 233 -18.90 -1.03 13.13
N GLY A 234 -17.87 -0.65 12.38
CA GLY A 234 -17.22 -1.45 11.33
C GLY A 234 -15.70 -1.47 11.47
N LEU A 235 -14.98 -1.90 10.43
CA LEU A 235 -13.52 -1.78 10.34
C LEU A 235 -13.15 -0.74 9.28
N GLY A 236 -12.13 0.07 9.57
CA GLY A 236 -11.48 0.95 8.62
C GLY A 236 -10.04 0.52 8.36
N VAL A 237 -9.56 0.74 7.14
CA VAL A 237 -8.16 0.54 6.75
C VAL A 237 -7.45 1.90 6.69
N TYR A 238 -6.37 2.03 7.45
CA TYR A 238 -5.63 3.26 7.69
C TYR A 238 -4.18 3.09 7.24
N ASN A 239 -3.64 4.10 6.56
CA ASN A 239 -2.21 4.19 6.31
C ASN A 239 -1.61 5.26 7.23
N VAL A 240 -0.81 4.83 8.20
CA VAL A 240 -0.07 5.72 9.09
C VAL A 240 1.38 5.75 8.62
N TYR A 241 1.98 6.92 8.44
CA TYR A 241 3.36 7.02 7.96
C TYR A 241 4.20 8.05 8.70
N ARG A 242 5.52 7.85 8.61
CA ARG A 242 6.56 8.79 9.02
C ARG A 242 7.54 8.96 7.87
N GLN A 243 7.75 10.20 7.45
CA GLN A 243 8.72 10.53 6.40
C GLN A 243 9.96 11.21 7.02
N VAL A 244 11.14 10.72 6.66
CA VAL A 244 12.44 11.31 7.04
C VAL A 244 13.10 11.82 5.77
N LEU A 245 13.45 13.11 5.77
CA LEU A 245 14.02 13.81 4.61
C LEU A 245 15.54 13.87 4.70
N ASN A 246 16.20 13.89 3.54
CA ASN A 246 17.64 14.01 3.46
C ASN A 246 18.06 15.41 3.03
N SER A 247 18.35 16.27 4.00
CA SER A 247 18.92 17.60 3.74
C SER A 247 20.33 17.59 3.13
N ARG A 248 20.97 16.42 3.00
CA ARG A 248 22.32 16.25 2.42
C ARG A 248 22.30 15.69 1.00
N HIS A 249 21.15 15.57 0.36
CA HIS A 249 21.09 15.11 -1.02
C HIS A 249 21.79 16.10 -1.97
N ARG A 250 22.24 15.63 -3.14
CA ARG A 250 22.98 16.47 -4.10
C ARG A 250 22.09 17.28 -5.06
N PHE A 251 20.77 17.16 -4.97
CA PHE A 251 19.82 17.69 -5.96
C PHE A 251 19.31 19.11 -5.63
N GLY A 252 20.07 19.86 -4.84
CA GLY A 252 19.70 21.19 -4.37
C GLY A 252 19.78 21.30 -2.85
N ASN A 253 19.31 22.42 -2.32
CA ASN A 253 19.42 22.79 -0.91
C ASN A 253 18.09 22.66 -0.14
N ASN A 254 16.98 22.43 -0.85
CA ASN A 254 15.65 22.30 -0.24
C ASN A 254 15.33 20.82 0.01
N GLU A 255 14.61 20.53 1.07
CA GLU A 255 14.07 19.19 1.29
C GLU A 255 13.05 18.82 0.20
N VAL A 256 13.02 17.53 -0.16
CA VAL A 256 12.12 17.01 -1.20
C VAL A 256 11.16 15.99 -0.58
N PRO A 257 10.02 16.45 -0.01
CA PRO A 257 8.99 15.55 0.47
C PRO A 257 8.31 14.82 -0.71
N VAL A 258 8.08 13.51 -0.56
CA VAL A 258 7.28 12.70 -1.51
C VAL A 258 5.84 12.49 -1.02
N LEU A 259 5.59 12.76 0.25
CA LEU A 259 4.26 12.89 0.87
C LEU A 259 4.17 14.17 1.70
N PRO A 260 2.95 14.68 2.01
CA PRO A 260 2.75 15.87 2.82
C PRO A 260 3.48 15.80 4.18
N LEU A 261 4.11 16.92 4.57
CA LEU A 261 4.83 17.05 5.86
C LEU A 261 3.85 17.09 7.03
N ASN A 262 2.85 17.96 6.92
CA ASN A 262 1.78 18.13 7.89
C ASN A 262 0.60 17.29 7.41
N HIS A 263 0.57 16.04 7.84
CA HIS A 263 -0.61 15.20 7.73
C HIS A 263 -0.99 14.75 9.13
N GLU A 264 -2.28 14.70 9.41
CA GLU A 264 -2.77 13.85 10.49
C GLU A 264 -2.31 12.41 10.19
N PRO A 265 -2.08 11.53 11.18
CA PRO A 265 -1.72 10.12 10.96
C PRO A 265 -2.74 9.37 10.07
N PHE A 266 -3.85 10.02 9.74
CA PHE A 266 -4.86 9.63 8.79
C PHE A 266 -4.86 10.53 7.53
N MET A 267 -4.72 9.91 6.37
CA MET A 267 -5.13 10.54 5.10
C MET A 267 -6.59 10.24 4.82
N ALA A 268 -7.44 11.25 4.99
CA ALA A 268 -8.85 11.13 4.65
C ALA A 268 -9.02 10.81 3.15
N PRO A 269 -9.97 9.93 2.78
CA PRO A 269 -10.35 9.73 1.39
C PRO A 269 -10.70 11.07 0.75
N ARG A 270 -10.14 11.33 -0.43
CA ARG A 270 -10.55 12.50 -1.20
C ARG A 270 -12.02 12.37 -1.63
N PRO A 271 -12.74 13.47 -1.90
CA PRO A 271 -14.14 13.40 -2.34
C PRO A 271 -14.36 12.57 -3.61
N ASP A 272 -13.35 12.49 -4.47
CA ASP A 272 -13.34 11.70 -5.71
C ASP A 272 -12.86 10.25 -5.52
N TRP A 273 -12.46 9.86 -4.30
CA TRP A 273 -12.10 8.48 -3.97
C TRP A 273 -13.37 7.62 -3.83
N ILE A 274 -13.55 6.70 -4.77
CA ILE A 274 -14.70 5.80 -4.79
C ILE A 274 -14.54 4.76 -3.68
N ARG A 275 -15.48 4.76 -2.74
CA ARG A 275 -15.66 3.64 -1.80
C ARG A 275 -16.79 2.74 -2.26
N LEU A 276 -16.61 1.43 -2.14
CA LEU A 276 -17.61 0.44 -2.52
C LEU A 276 -18.87 0.56 -1.65
N ALA A 277 -18.74 0.99 -0.39
CA ALA A 277 -19.90 1.28 0.45
C ALA A 277 -20.76 2.44 -0.09
N ASP A 278 -20.14 3.43 -0.75
CA ASP A 278 -20.82 4.63 -1.24
C ASP A 278 -21.60 4.37 -2.55
N VAL A 279 -21.33 3.27 -3.29
CA VAL A 279 -22.10 2.89 -4.50
C VAL A 279 -23.41 2.16 -4.20
N PHE A 280 -23.65 1.74 -2.95
CA PHE A 280 -24.94 1.18 -2.51
C PHE A 280 -25.92 2.24 -1.98
N ARG A 281 -25.47 3.51 -1.89
CA ARG A 281 -26.28 4.64 -1.44
C ARG A 281 -27.09 5.25 -2.57
#